data_AF-A0A0A0JM89-F1
#
_entry.id   AF-A0A0A0JM89-F1
#
_cell.length_a   1.000
_cell.length_b   1.000
_cell.length_c   1.000
_cell.angle_alpha   90.00
_cell.angle_beta   90.00
_cell.angle_gamma   90.00
#
_symmetry.space_group_name_H-M   'P 1'
#
loop_
_entity.id
_entity.type
_entity.pdbx_description
1 polymer ?
#
loop_
_entity_poly.entity_id
_entity_poly.type
_entity_poly.pdbx_seq_one_letter_code
_entity_poly.pdbx_strand_id
1 'polypeptide(L)'
;MVKLSQATLGDLPAEVARPAYDRSEVTPGIVHFGVGGFHRAHEAMYLDALMNDGKALDWGIVGVGLMPGDARMRDAMAGQDNLWTLVVKHPDGRLEPRVIGSMVGYLFAPDDPGAVLDRMVDPATRIVSLTVTEGGYHVNQVTGEFDANDPVLQADLAADHAGGDAPQSMFGFVVEAARRRREAGTDPFTVMSCDNLPGNGDVAKKMIVAFARLRDADLGDWIEANVAFPNCMVDRITPVTSQEDIAALAEQFGVEDAWPVVCEPYTQWVLEDHFPTGRPSFEDVEVQIVDDVVPYELMKLRLLNASHQALCYLGYLSGYRYAHEVAQDPLFAGFLLGYMEEEGSPTLPDVPGVDLNVYRRQLIERFANPEVRDTLARLCAESSDRIPKWLVPVIQRNLETGGSIERSALVVASWARYAEGVDESGEPIELVDRFKDKVMVAARAYDEDELAFLRDRDFFGSLVDDEDFTTAYTAFLKSLHDNGARTTLEDLESSR
;
A
#
# COMPACT_ATOMS: atom_id res chain seq x y z
N MET A 1 28.69 19.14 3.19
CA MET A 1 27.29 18.75 3.04
C MET A 1 26.44 19.99 3.19
N VAL A 2 25.36 20.07 2.43
CA VAL A 2 24.40 21.18 2.42
C VAL A 2 23.16 20.71 3.16
N LYS A 3 22.85 21.34 4.29
CA LYS A 3 21.60 21.07 5.02
C LYS A 3 20.41 21.45 4.14
N LEU A 4 19.46 20.54 3.95
CA LEU A 4 18.28 20.81 3.14
C LEU A 4 17.38 21.87 3.81
N SER A 5 17.14 22.97 3.11
CA SER A 5 16.18 24.02 3.48
C SER A 5 15.88 24.90 2.26
N GLN A 6 14.84 25.73 2.34
CA GLN A 6 14.51 26.68 1.27
C GLN A 6 15.70 27.62 0.98
N ALA A 7 16.44 28.02 2.02
CA ALA A 7 17.56 28.95 1.93
C ALA A 7 18.78 28.36 1.23
N THR A 8 18.95 27.04 1.26
CA THR A 8 20.13 26.33 0.73
C THR A 8 19.84 25.54 -0.54
N LEU A 9 18.60 25.54 -1.03
CA LEU A 9 18.21 24.89 -2.31
C LEU A 9 19.15 25.28 -3.46
N GLY A 10 19.58 26.54 -3.52
CA GLY A 10 20.52 27.04 -4.54
C GLY A 10 21.91 26.39 -4.47
N ASP A 11 22.34 25.96 -3.29
CA ASP A 11 23.69 25.49 -3.00
C ASP A 11 23.89 23.98 -3.17
N LEU A 12 22.79 23.23 -3.41
CA LEU A 12 22.86 21.79 -3.65
C LEU A 12 23.73 21.47 -4.89
N PRO A 13 24.26 20.25 -5.03
CA PRO A 13 24.90 19.82 -6.27
C PRO A 13 23.95 19.83 -7.47
N ALA A 14 24.50 19.95 -8.69
CA ALA A 14 23.72 20.06 -9.92
C ALA A 14 22.97 18.76 -10.29
N GLU A 15 23.47 17.62 -9.83
CA GLU A 15 22.87 16.29 -10.01
C GLU A 15 21.64 16.05 -9.13
N VAL A 16 21.42 16.87 -8.10
CA VAL A 16 20.22 16.83 -7.27
C VAL A 16 19.17 17.75 -7.90
N ALA A 17 18.15 17.15 -8.52
CA ALA A 17 17.04 17.90 -9.08
C ALA A 17 16.26 18.65 -7.99
N ARG A 18 15.64 19.77 -8.35
CA ARG A 18 15.02 20.71 -7.41
C ARG A 18 13.68 21.19 -7.98
N PRO A 19 12.77 21.69 -7.12
CA PRO A 19 11.59 22.41 -7.59
C PRO A 19 11.98 23.53 -8.57
N ALA A 20 11.39 23.50 -9.77
CA ALA A 20 11.53 24.51 -10.82
C ALA A 20 10.52 25.66 -10.68
N TYR A 21 9.62 25.57 -9.70
CA TYR A 21 8.59 26.55 -9.38
C TYR A 21 8.94 27.35 -8.12
N ASP A 22 8.37 28.54 -8.00
CA ASP A 22 8.50 29.35 -6.78
C ASP A 22 7.57 28.79 -5.69
N ARG A 23 8.16 28.14 -4.69
CA ARG A 23 7.42 27.58 -3.55
C ARG A 23 6.63 28.63 -2.76
N SER A 24 6.99 29.91 -2.84
CA SER A 24 6.24 30.97 -2.16
C SER A 24 4.90 31.29 -2.83
N GLU A 25 4.71 30.86 -4.09
CA GLU A 25 3.44 30.97 -4.82
C GLU A 25 2.51 29.77 -4.57
N VAL A 26 3.00 28.71 -3.93
CA VAL A 26 2.22 27.51 -3.67
C VAL A 26 1.27 27.75 -2.51
N THR A 27 -0.03 27.75 -2.79
CA THR A 27 -1.07 27.87 -1.77
C THR A 27 -1.67 26.51 -1.42
N PRO A 28 -2.07 26.28 -0.17
CA PRO A 28 -2.63 25.02 0.27
C PRO A 28 -3.99 24.70 -0.36
N GLY A 29 -4.18 23.47 -0.83
CA GLY A 29 -5.46 22.95 -1.32
C GLY A 29 -5.77 21.51 -0.91
N ILE A 30 -4.78 20.80 -0.34
CA ILE A 30 -4.88 19.42 0.13
C ILE A 30 -4.46 19.34 1.60
N VAL A 31 -5.26 18.66 2.41
CA VAL A 31 -4.85 18.16 3.72
C VAL A 31 -4.56 16.67 3.58
N HIS A 32 -3.43 16.19 4.11
CA HIS A 32 -3.06 14.78 4.03
C HIS A 32 -2.85 14.19 5.42
N PHE A 33 -3.59 13.14 5.77
CA PHE A 33 -3.41 12.40 7.02
C PHE A 33 -2.49 11.19 6.82
N GLY A 34 -1.47 11.09 7.68
CA GLY A 34 -0.54 9.96 7.68
C GLY A 34 0.65 10.17 6.74
N VAL A 35 1.47 11.21 6.99
CA VAL A 35 2.65 11.55 6.18
C VAL A 35 3.74 10.47 6.31
N GLY A 36 3.61 9.42 5.52
CA GLY A 36 4.53 8.29 5.49
C GLY A 36 5.60 8.38 4.39
N GLY A 37 6.29 7.26 4.15
CA GLY A 37 7.15 7.12 2.97
C GLY A 37 6.34 7.13 1.69
N PHE A 38 5.26 6.35 1.63
CA PHE A 38 4.46 6.18 0.42
C PHE A 38 3.90 7.49 -0.13
N HIS A 39 3.17 8.26 0.68
CA HIS A 39 2.66 9.59 0.31
C HIS A 39 3.76 10.49 -0.27
N ARG A 40 4.91 10.57 0.42
CA ARG A 40 6.05 11.42 0.02
C ARG A 40 6.74 10.95 -1.27
N ALA A 41 6.64 9.67 -1.59
CA ALA A 41 7.17 9.08 -2.82
C ALA A 41 6.13 8.93 -3.93
N HIS A 42 4.85 9.22 -3.68
CA HIS A 42 3.76 8.96 -4.62
C HIS A 42 2.92 10.21 -4.85
N GLU A 43 1.84 10.43 -4.09
CA GLU A 43 0.91 11.57 -4.24
C GLU A 43 1.64 12.92 -4.30
N ALA A 44 2.53 13.16 -3.31
CA ALA A 44 3.26 14.42 -3.22
C ALA A 44 4.23 14.61 -4.39
N MET A 45 4.77 13.51 -4.94
CA MET A 45 5.66 13.55 -6.11
C MET A 45 4.89 13.86 -7.39
N TYR A 46 3.70 13.29 -7.61
CA TYR A 46 2.87 13.64 -8.77
C TYR A 46 2.48 15.12 -8.74
N LEU A 47 2.10 15.62 -7.56
CA LEU A 47 1.77 17.03 -7.40
C LEU A 47 2.99 17.93 -7.64
N ASP A 48 4.18 17.55 -7.13
CA ASP A 48 5.42 18.28 -7.40
C ASP A 48 5.76 18.31 -8.90
N ALA A 49 5.52 17.21 -9.62
CA ALA A 49 5.69 17.17 -11.07
C ALA A 49 4.78 18.18 -11.79
N LEU A 50 3.49 18.27 -11.42
CA LEU A 50 2.58 19.29 -11.97
C LEU A 50 3.07 20.71 -11.69
N MET A 51 3.55 20.96 -10.47
CA MET A 51 4.08 22.27 -10.08
C MET A 51 5.31 22.65 -10.89
N ASN A 52 6.18 21.68 -11.23
CA ASN A 52 7.32 21.92 -12.12
C ASN A 52 6.90 22.33 -13.55
N ASP A 53 5.70 21.94 -13.98
CA ASP A 53 5.09 22.39 -15.25
C ASP A 53 4.34 23.73 -15.11
N GLY A 54 4.42 24.39 -13.96
CA GLY A 54 3.71 25.63 -13.66
C GLY A 54 2.21 25.46 -13.41
N LYS A 55 1.76 24.23 -13.12
CA LYS A 55 0.36 23.88 -12.83
C LYS A 55 0.15 23.60 -11.34
N ALA A 56 -1.10 23.56 -10.92
CA ALA A 56 -1.51 23.12 -9.58
C ALA A 56 -0.82 23.83 -8.39
N LEU A 57 -0.33 25.05 -8.56
CA LEU A 57 0.27 25.83 -7.46
C LEU A 57 -0.75 26.14 -6.35
N ASP A 58 -2.05 26.07 -6.63
CA ASP A 58 -3.13 26.22 -5.66
C ASP A 58 -3.48 24.94 -4.87
N TRP A 59 -2.69 23.88 -5.04
CA TRP A 59 -2.95 22.55 -4.46
C TRP A 59 -1.90 22.07 -3.47
N GLY A 60 -1.09 22.98 -2.90
CA GLY A 60 -0.08 22.64 -1.89
C GLY A 60 -0.62 21.75 -0.77
N ILE A 61 0.21 20.83 -0.30
CA ILE A 61 -0.16 19.87 0.74
C ILE A 61 0.14 20.47 2.12
N VAL A 62 -0.80 20.28 3.05
CA VAL A 62 -0.51 20.28 4.48
C VAL A 62 -0.65 18.90 5.06
N GLY A 63 0.48 18.34 5.48
CA GLY A 63 0.53 17.06 6.16
C GLY A 63 0.01 17.16 7.59
N VAL A 64 -0.64 16.09 8.06
CA VAL A 64 -1.17 15.98 9.43
C VAL A 64 -0.68 14.68 10.05
N GLY A 65 -0.01 14.83 11.20
CA GLY A 65 0.34 13.72 12.09
C GLY A 65 -0.62 13.67 13.28
N LEU A 66 -1.08 12.47 13.63
CA LEU A 66 -2.03 12.22 14.73
C LEU A 66 -1.39 11.43 15.87
N MET A 67 -0.43 10.57 15.54
CA MET A 67 0.13 9.58 16.47
C MET A 67 1.38 10.13 17.15
N PRO A 68 1.69 9.73 18.40
CA PRO A 68 2.93 10.15 19.06
C PRO A 68 4.22 9.91 18.23
N GLY A 69 4.23 8.86 17.39
CA GLY A 69 5.34 8.57 16.47
C GLY A 69 5.56 9.65 15.40
N ASP A 70 4.52 10.39 15.04
CA ASP A 70 4.55 11.42 14.00
C ASP A 70 5.27 12.71 14.44
N ALA A 71 5.58 12.83 15.74
CA ALA A 71 6.38 13.95 16.27
C ALA A 71 7.77 14.02 15.63
N ARG A 72 8.36 12.88 15.28
CA ARG A 72 9.64 12.87 14.54
C ARG A 72 9.49 13.45 13.14
N MET A 73 8.33 13.24 12.50
CA MET A 73 8.07 13.73 11.15
C MET A 73 7.84 15.24 11.20
N ARG A 74 7.10 15.71 12.20
CA ARG A 74 6.97 17.15 12.52
C ARG A 74 8.34 17.82 12.62
N ASP A 75 9.23 17.27 13.44
CA ASP A 75 10.55 17.88 13.70
C ASP A 75 11.43 17.90 12.44
N ALA A 76 11.40 16.82 11.64
CA ALA A 76 12.13 16.76 10.38
C ALA A 76 11.59 17.80 9.36
N MET A 77 10.27 17.86 9.17
CA MET A 77 9.65 18.75 8.20
C MET A 77 9.80 20.22 8.59
N ALA A 78 9.63 20.55 9.88
CA ALA A 78 9.88 21.90 10.39
C ALA A 78 11.35 22.31 10.23
N GLY A 79 12.29 21.38 10.38
CA GLY A 79 13.73 21.65 10.27
C GLY A 79 14.25 21.93 8.85
N GLN A 80 13.41 21.69 7.82
CA GLN A 80 13.78 21.74 6.40
C GLN A 80 12.76 22.47 5.53
N ASP A 81 11.93 23.34 6.11
CA ASP A 81 10.89 24.11 5.38
C ASP A 81 9.92 23.20 4.59
N ASN A 82 9.57 22.04 5.16
CA ASN A 82 8.74 20.98 4.55
C ASN A 82 9.31 20.40 3.24
N LEU A 83 10.62 20.51 3.02
CA LEU A 83 11.33 19.84 1.94
C LEU A 83 11.86 18.48 2.39
N TRP A 84 11.93 17.55 1.43
CA TRP A 84 12.66 16.28 1.57
C TRP A 84 13.23 15.86 0.22
N THR A 85 14.17 14.93 0.26
CA THR A 85 14.78 14.32 -0.92
C THR A 85 14.11 12.98 -1.19
N LEU A 86 13.52 12.83 -2.37
CA LEU A 86 13.12 11.55 -2.96
C LEU A 86 14.32 10.97 -3.70
N VAL A 87 14.75 9.76 -3.33
CA VAL A 87 15.85 9.05 -3.97
C VAL A 87 15.30 7.82 -4.69
N VAL A 88 15.34 7.86 -6.02
CA VAL A 88 14.96 6.72 -6.85
C VAL A 88 16.15 5.76 -6.95
N LYS A 89 15.92 4.49 -6.62
CA LYS A 89 16.93 3.43 -6.64
C LYS A 89 16.74 2.52 -7.87
N HIS A 90 17.60 2.69 -8.86
CA HIS A 90 17.51 1.95 -10.12
C HIS A 90 18.12 0.55 -10.00
N PRO A 91 17.65 -0.45 -10.77
CA PRO A 91 18.19 -1.81 -10.74
C PRO A 91 19.68 -1.93 -11.07
N ASP A 92 20.26 -0.94 -11.76
CA ASP A 92 21.68 -0.87 -12.12
C ASP A 92 22.57 -0.27 -11.01
N GLY A 93 22.00 0.03 -9.84
CA GLY A 93 22.69 0.65 -8.71
C GLY A 93 22.73 2.18 -8.76
N ARG A 94 22.20 2.81 -9.82
CA ARG A 94 22.14 4.28 -9.91
C ARG A 94 21.12 4.82 -8.90
N LEU A 95 21.55 5.85 -8.18
CA LEU A 95 20.68 6.65 -7.31
C LEU A 95 20.34 7.96 -8.02
N GLU A 96 19.07 8.35 -7.99
CA GLU A 96 18.59 9.57 -8.62
C GLU A 96 17.83 10.41 -7.59
N PRO A 97 18.51 11.38 -6.94
CA PRO A 97 17.91 12.24 -5.92
C PRO A 97 17.21 13.45 -6.54
N ARG A 98 16.03 13.76 -6.02
CA ARG A 98 15.31 15.02 -6.28
C ARG A 98 14.72 15.57 -5.00
N VAL A 99 14.78 16.89 -4.82
CA VAL A 99 14.06 17.56 -3.76
C VAL A 99 12.59 17.73 -4.18
N ILE A 100 11.68 17.38 -3.27
CA ILE A 100 10.23 17.58 -3.42
C ILE A 100 9.80 18.77 -2.56
N GLY A 101 8.95 19.64 -3.13
CA GLY A 101 8.52 20.88 -2.51
C GLY A 101 7.01 21.10 -2.43
N SER A 102 6.20 20.11 -2.81
CA SER A 102 4.75 20.21 -2.92
C SER A 102 4.02 20.29 -1.56
N MET A 103 4.69 19.93 -0.47
CA MET A 103 4.20 20.18 0.89
C MET A 103 4.65 21.56 1.37
N VAL A 104 3.68 22.35 1.81
CA VAL A 104 3.88 23.73 2.27
C VAL A 104 3.65 23.90 3.77
N GLY A 105 3.20 22.84 4.45
CA GLY A 105 3.02 22.84 5.89
C GLY A 105 2.91 21.43 6.48
N TYR A 106 3.16 21.33 7.78
CA TYR A 106 2.93 20.12 8.56
C TYR A 106 2.31 20.51 9.89
N LEU A 107 1.21 19.87 10.26
CA LEU A 107 0.51 20.07 11.52
C LEU A 107 0.56 18.79 12.35
N PHE A 108 1.02 18.89 13.59
CA PHE A 108 0.93 17.80 14.54
C PHE A 108 -0.27 18.03 15.44
N ALA A 109 -1.35 17.26 15.20
CA ALA A 109 -2.64 17.48 15.84
C ALA A 109 -2.57 17.49 17.38
N PRO A 110 -1.74 16.66 18.05
CA PRO A 110 -1.60 16.73 19.51
C PRO A 110 -1.05 18.07 20.04
N ASP A 111 -0.33 18.85 19.24
CA ASP A 111 0.16 20.18 19.65
C ASP A 111 -0.91 21.25 19.44
N ASP A 112 -1.58 21.23 18.30
CA ASP A 112 -2.60 22.21 17.92
C ASP A 112 -3.68 21.60 17.01
N PRO A 113 -4.70 20.95 17.60
CA PRO A 113 -5.79 20.36 16.82
C PRO A 113 -6.72 21.43 16.22
N GLY A 114 -6.72 22.65 16.79
CA GLY A 114 -7.46 23.78 16.24
C GLY A 114 -6.95 24.17 14.86
N ALA A 115 -5.63 24.27 14.70
CA ALA A 115 -5.01 24.57 13.42
C ALA A 115 -5.33 23.54 12.32
N VAL A 116 -5.49 22.26 12.69
CA VAL A 116 -5.90 21.21 11.74
C VAL A 116 -7.34 21.45 11.27
N LEU A 117 -8.27 21.70 12.21
CA LEU A 117 -9.66 22.00 11.85
C LEU A 117 -9.77 23.28 11.02
N ASP A 118 -9.08 24.36 11.42
CA ASP A 118 -9.06 25.62 10.69
C ASP A 118 -8.61 25.42 9.24
N ARG A 119 -7.60 24.55 9.03
CA ARG A 119 -7.15 24.20 7.69
C ARG A 119 -8.20 23.41 6.90
N MET A 120 -8.88 22.44 7.52
CA MET A 120 -9.87 21.60 6.85
C MET A 120 -11.17 22.34 6.52
N VAL A 121 -11.54 23.36 7.30
CA VAL A 121 -12.74 24.19 7.02
C VAL A 121 -12.48 25.33 6.05
N ASP A 122 -11.21 25.66 5.77
CA ASP A 122 -10.84 26.63 4.74
C ASP A 122 -11.43 26.21 3.38
N PRO A 123 -12.21 27.07 2.69
CA PRO A 123 -12.75 26.77 1.36
C PRO A 123 -11.70 26.38 0.31
N ALA A 124 -10.44 26.79 0.47
CA ALA A 124 -9.34 26.40 -0.43
C ALA A 124 -8.98 24.91 -0.30
N THR A 125 -9.19 24.30 0.88
CA THR A 125 -9.05 22.86 1.08
C THR A 125 -10.19 22.13 0.39
N ARG A 126 -9.87 21.46 -0.70
CA ARG A 126 -10.82 20.75 -1.57
C ARG A 126 -10.64 19.23 -1.51
N ILE A 127 -9.47 18.75 -1.07
CA ILE A 127 -9.17 17.33 -0.89
C ILE A 127 -8.61 17.09 0.52
N VAL A 128 -9.11 16.04 1.17
CA VAL A 128 -8.51 15.39 2.34
C VAL A 128 -8.03 14.01 1.90
N SER A 129 -6.73 13.80 1.82
CA SER A 129 -6.10 12.55 1.38
C SER A 129 -5.61 11.72 2.56
N LEU A 130 -5.57 10.39 2.40
CA LEU A 130 -5.28 9.45 3.50
C LEU A 130 -4.24 8.41 3.08
N THR A 131 -3.17 8.26 3.88
CA THR A 131 -2.38 7.02 3.97
C THR A 131 -2.24 6.60 5.43
N VAL A 132 -3.36 6.13 5.99
CA VAL A 132 -3.49 5.83 7.43
C VAL A 132 -3.27 4.35 7.75
N THR A 133 -2.82 3.57 6.77
CA THR A 133 -2.74 2.10 6.77
C THR A 133 -4.09 1.42 6.78
N GLU A 134 -4.12 0.12 6.44
CA GLU A 134 -5.34 -0.70 6.45
C GLU A 134 -6.02 -0.71 7.83
N GLY A 135 -5.22 -0.70 8.90
CA GLY A 135 -5.72 -0.64 10.29
C GLY A 135 -6.36 0.70 10.66
N GLY A 136 -6.00 1.79 9.98
CA GLY A 136 -6.49 3.14 10.27
C GLY A 136 -7.98 3.34 9.96
N TYR A 137 -8.61 2.42 9.22
CA TYR A 137 -10.04 2.45 8.92
C TYR A 137 -10.92 1.77 9.98
N HIS A 138 -10.31 1.14 10.99
CA HIS A 138 -11.02 0.43 12.08
C HIS A 138 -12.10 -0.54 11.58
N VAL A 139 -11.78 -1.29 10.52
CA VAL A 139 -12.68 -2.32 9.99
C VAL A 139 -12.60 -3.56 10.88
N ASN A 140 -13.74 -3.98 11.43
CA ASN A 140 -13.84 -5.27 12.08
C ASN A 140 -13.62 -6.37 11.03
N GLN A 141 -12.53 -7.12 11.17
CA GLN A 141 -12.10 -8.10 10.17
C GLN A 141 -13.06 -9.30 10.03
N VAL A 142 -14.01 -9.49 10.96
CA VAL A 142 -15.01 -10.57 10.90
C VAL A 142 -16.30 -10.09 10.25
N THR A 143 -16.81 -8.93 10.67
CA THR A 143 -18.10 -8.42 10.19
C THR A 143 -18.00 -7.49 8.99
N GLY A 144 -16.81 -6.93 8.73
CA GLY A 144 -16.61 -5.85 7.77
C GLY A 144 -17.26 -4.53 8.18
N GLU A 145 -17.73 -4.41 9.42
CA GLU A 145 -18.36 -3.21 9.97
C GLU A 145 -17.36 -2.34 10.75
N PHE A 146 -17.75 -1.09 11.02
CA PHE A 146 -16.94 -0.16 11.79
C PHE A 146 -16.76 -0.63 13.24
N ASP A 147 -15.52 -0.73 13.69
CA ASP A 147 -15.15 -1.07 15.06
C ASP A 147 -14.84 0.19 15.87
N ALA A 148 -15.85 0.65 16.61
CA ALA A 148 -15.72 1.84 17.45
C ALA A 148 -14.97 1.60 18.77
N ASN A 149 -14.51 0.39 19.10
CA ASN A 149 -14.02 0.06 20.45
C ASN A 149 -12.68 0.72 20.81
N ASP A 150 -12.00 1.35 19.85
CA ASP A 150 -10.76 2.07 20.12
C ASP A 150 -11.00 3.24 21.11
N PRO A 151 -10.19 3.39 22.17
CA PRO A 151 -10.37 4.45 23.16
C PRO A 151 -10.35 5.87 22.59
N VAL A 152 -9.57 6.13 21.53
CA VAL A 152 -9.50 7.44 20.87
C VAL A 152 -10.81 7.71 20.13
N LEU A 153 -11.37 6.71 19.45
CA LEU A 153 -12.68 6.83 18.79
C LEU A 153 -13.80 7.06 19.80
N GLN A 154 -13.80 6.34 20.92
CA GLN A 154 -14.77 6.54 21.99
C GLN A 154 -14.67 7.95 22.61
N ALA A 155 -13.46 8.48 22.74
CA ALA A 155 -13.24 9.84 23.20
C ALA A 155 -13.83 10.87 22.22
N ASP A 156 -13.59 10.73 20.91
CA ASP A 156 -14.16 11.63 19.90
C ASP A 156 -15.70 11.52 19.83
N LEU A 157 -16.26 10.31 19.98
CA LEU A 157 -17.72 10.13 20.01
C LEU A 157 -18.36 10.82 21.22
N ALA A 158 -17.68 10.82 22.37
CA ALA A 158 -18.16 11.41 23.62
C ALA A 158 -17.92 12.93 23.71
N ALA A 159 -16.89 13.45 23.03
CA ALA A 159 -16.47 14.85 23.09
C ALA A 159 -17.57 15.82 22.63
N ASP A 160 -17.62 17.03 23.18
CA ASP A 160 -18.42 18.13 22.63
C ASP A 160 -17.53 19.04 21.78
N HIS A 161 -17.30 18.64 20.53
CA HIS A 161 -16.47 19.42 19.61
C HIS A 161 -17.01 20.83 19.31
N ALA A 162 -18.33 21.03 19.44
CA ALA A 162 -18.94 22.35 19.35
C ALA A 162 -18.71 23.17 20.63
N GLY A 163 -18.60 22.50 21.77
CA GLY A 163 -18.26 23.06 23.09
C GLY A 163 -16.77 23.35 23.31
N GLY A 164 -15.90 23.00 22.37
CA GLY A 164 -14.47 23.30 22.39
C GLY A 164 -13.54 22.10 22.61
N ASP A 165 -14.06 20.89 22.76
CA ASP A 165 -13.23 19.68 22.80
C ASP A 165 -12.63 19.41 21.41
N ALA A 166 -11.36 19.02 21.36
CA ALA A 166 -10.68 18.78 20.09
C ALA A 166 -10.77 17.31 19.65
N PRO A 167 -11.00 17.03 18.34
CA PRO A 167 -10.87 15.69 17.80
C PRO A 167 -9.44 15.15 17.94
N GLN A 168 -9.33 13.83 18.05
CA GLN A 168 -8.05 13.13 18.20
C GLN A 168 -7.79 12.13 17.06
N SER A 169 -8.85 11.56 16.47
CA SER A 169 -8.76 10.62 15.36
C SER A 169 -9.02 11.29 14.01
N MET A 170 -8.56 10.64 12.93
CA MET A 170 -8.89 11.05 11.56
C MET A 170 -10.41 11.18 11.35
N PHE A 171 -11.19 10.24 11.90
CA PHE A 171 -12.64 10.26 11.85
C PHE A 171 -13.22 11.50 12.52
N GLY A 172 -12.77 11.80 13.73
CA GLY A 172 -13.18 12.99 14.48
C GLY A 172 -12.89 14.27 13.70
N PHE A 173 -11.68 14.41 13.14
CA PHE A 173 -11.31 15.58 12.33
C PHE A 173 -12.15 15.71 11.06
N VAL A 174 -12.29 14.63 10.29
CA VAL A 174 -13.07 14.64 9.03
C VAL A 174 -14.53 14.97 9.28
N VAL A 175 -15.15 14.31 10.26
CA VAL A 175 -16.58 14.51 10.56
C VAL A 175 -16.85 15.89 11.15
N GLU A 176 -15.99 16.37 12.06
CA GLU A 176 -16.14 17.71 12.63
C GLU A 176 -15.91 18.82 11.59
N ALA A 177 -14.91 18.69 10.72
CA ALA A 177 -14.69 19.64 9.63
C ALA A 177 -15.88 19.63 8.65
N ALA A 178 -16.41 18.46 8.30
CA ALA A 178 -17.59 18.33 7.45
C ALA A 178 -18.82 19.02 8.08
N ARG A 179 -19.05 18.84 9.39
CA ARG A 179 -20.11 19.53 10.14
C ARG A 179 -19.97 21.05 10.06
N ARG A 180 -18.77 21.58 10.35
CA ARG A 180 -18.50 23.03 10.33
C ARG A 180 -18.70 23.63 8.94
N ARG A 181 -18.26 22.93 7.89
CA ARG A 181 -18.47 23.36 6.49
C ARG A 181 -19.95 23.38 6.13
N ARG A 182 -20.70 22.32 6.50
CA ARG A 182 -22.16 22.26 6.31
C ARG A 182 -22.87 23.46 6.96
N GLU A 183 -22.53 23.78 8.21
CA GLU A 183 -23.13 24.91 8.94
C GLU A 183 -22.76 26.26 8.35
N ALA A 184 -21.53 26.41 7.85
CA ALA A 184 -21.06 27.63 7.20
C ALA A 184 -21.56 27.78 5.75
N GLY A 185 -22.16 26.74 5.17
CA GLY A 185 -22.54 26.71 3.75
C GLY A 185 -21.34 26.61 2.80
N THR A 186 -20.20 26.12 3.30
CA THR A 186 -19.01 25.84 2.50
C THR A 186 -19.15 24.47 1.84
N ASP A 187 -18.82 24.36 0.55
CA ASP A 187 -18.85 23.09 -0.18
C ASP A 187 -17.99 22.02 0.50
N PRO A 188 -18.39 20.73 0.49
CA PRO A 188 -17.59 19.65 1.06
C PRO A 188 -16.26 19.44 0.30
N PHE A 189 -15.25 18.97 1.01
CA PHE A 189 -14.04 18.42 0.39
C PHE A 189 -14.30 16.99 -0.09
N THR A 190 -13.44 16.50 -0.98
CA THR A 190 -13.35 15.07 -1.33
C THR A 190 -12.45 14.35 -0.32
N VAL A 191 -12.80 13.14 0.09
CA VAL A 191 -11.93 12.26 0.89
C VAL A 191 -11.31 11.22 -0.03
N MET A 192 -10.00 11.32 -0.26
CA MET A 192 -9.26 10.50 -1.21
C MET A 192 -8.36 9.51 -0.47
N SER A 193 -8.81 8.27 -0.29
CA SER A 193 -7.95 7.22 0.26
C SER A 193 -6.88 6.84 -0.76
N CYS A 194 -5.63 6.75 -0.31
CA CYS A 194 -4.49 6.23 -1.05
C CYS A 194 -3.85 5.04 -0.31
N ASP A 195 -4.62 4.38 0.56
CA ASP A 195 -4.22 3.13 1.19
C ASP A 195 -4.48 1.94 0.26
N ASN A 196 -3.72 0.86 0.47
CA ASN A 196 -3.77 -0.35 -0.37
C ASN A 196 -4.92 -1.29 0.04
N LEU A 197 -6.15 -0.79 -0.05
CA LEU A 197 -7.38 -1.55 0.19
C LEU A 197 -8.17 -1.70 -1.13
N PRO A 198 -8.75 -2.87 -1.43
CA PRO A 198 -9.73 -2.98 -2.51
C PRO A 198 -10.93 -2.07 -2.22
N GLY A 199 -11.32 -1.24 -3.18
CA GLY A 199 -12.39 -0.26 -2.98
C GLY A 199 -12.08 0.70 -1.82
N ASN A 200 -10.85 1.21 -1.75
CA ASN A 200 -10.39 2.06 -0.65
C ASN A 200 -11.27 3.30 -0.39
N GLY A 201 -11.81 3.92 -1.43
CA GLY A 201 -12.81 4.99 -1.34
C GLY A 201 -14.12 4.51 -0.71
N ASP A 202 -14.63 3.36 -1.14
CA ASP A 202 -15.84 2.76 -0.57
C ASP A 202 -15.67 2.36 0.90
N VAL A 203 -14.50 1.83 1.28
CA VAL A 203 -14.16 1.54 2.67
C VAL A 203 -14.10 2.83 3.48
N ALA A 204 -13.39 3.86 2.99
CA ALA A 204 -13.32 5.17 3.65
C ALA A 204 -14.73 5.74 3.87
N LYS A 205 -15.58 5.72 2.84
CA LYS A 205 -16.98 6.15 2.91
C LYS A 205 -17.74 5.38 3.99
N LYS A 206 -17.72 4.05 3.93
CA LYS A 206 -18.47 3.19 4.86
C LYS A 206 -18.09 3.47 6.31
N MET A 207 -16.79 3.56 6.60
CA MET A 207 -16.29 3.73 7.97
C MET A 207 -16.51 5.15 8.50
N ILE A 208 -16.26 6.18 7.68
CA ILE A 208 -16.47 7.58 8.07
C ILE A 208 -17.95 7.88 8.28
N VAL A 209 -18.83 7.38 7.41
CA VAL A 209 -20.28 7.52 7.57
C VAL A 209 -20.78 6.77 8.82
N ALA A 210 -20.26 5.56 9.09
CA ALA A 210 -20.62 4.82 10.29
C ALA A 210 -20.24 5.57 11.57
N PHE A 211 -19.01 6.10 11.65
CA PHE A 211 -18.58 6.95 12.76
C PHE A 211 -19.47 8.21 12.87
N ALA A 212 -19.73 8.88 11.76
CA ALA A 212 -20.58 10.07 11.73
C ALA A 212 -21.99 9.77 12.25
N ARG A 213 -22.61 8.65 11.87
CA ARG A 213 -23.95 8.24 12.34
C ARG A 213 -23.98 7.90 13.83
N LEU A 214 -22.91 7.33 14.37
CA LEU A 214 -22.78 7.12 15.82
C LEU A 214 -22.74 8.44 16.59
N ARG A 215 -22.20 9.48 15.96
CA ARG A 215 -22.14 10.83 16.52
C ARG A 215 -23.44 11.61 16.36
N ASP A 216 -23.95 11.69 15.13
CA ASP A 216 -25.16 12.38 14.71
C ASP A 216 -25.67 11.76 13.39
N ALA A 217 -26.86 11.16 13.42
CA ALA A 217 -27.43 10.46 12.26
C ALA A 217 -27.66 11.39 11.06
N ASP A 218 -28.14 12.62 11.28
CA ASP A 218 -28.41 13.59 10.22
C ASP A 218 -27.11 14.12 9.60
N LEU A 219 -26.02 14.17 10.37
CA LEU A 219 -24.69 14.47 9.86
C LEU A 219 -24.13 13.32 9.03
N GLY A 220 -24.26 12.08 9.51
CA GLY A 220 -23.83 10.89 8.77
C GLY A 220 -24.52 10.76 7.41
N ASP A 221 -25.83 10.95 7.37
CA ASP A 221 -26.60 10.92 6.12
C ASP A 221 -26.23 12.08 5.18
N TRP A 222 -25.90 13.26 5.73
CA TRP A 222 -25.40 14.38 4.94
C TRP A 222 -24.02 14.08 4.33
N ILE A 223 -23.08 13.52 5.11
CA ILE A 223 -21.75 13.13 4.62
C ILE A 223 -21.88 12.10 3.50
N GLU A 224 -22.70 11.07 3.69
CA GLU A 224 -22.91 10.02 2.68
C GLU A 224 -23.40 10.57 1.33
N ALA A 225 -24.24 11.62 1.38
CA ALA A 225 -24.85 12.22 0.21
C ALA A 225 -24.00 13.33 -0.46
N ASN A 226 -23.11 13.99 0.29
CA ASN A 226 -22.43 15.22 -0.19
C ASN A 226 -20.91 15.10 -0.29
N VAL A 227 -20.28 14.18 0.43
CA VAL A 227 -18.82 13.97 0.37
C VAL A 227 -18.50 12.90 -0.66
N ALA A 228 -17.54 13.18 -1.54
CA ALA A 228 -17.04 12.22 -2.52
C ALA A 228 -15.90 11.38 -1.92
N PHE A 229 -15.87 10.10 -2.32
CA PHE A 229 -14.88 9.12 -1.90
C PHE A 229 -14.42 8.29 -3.12
N PRO A 230 -13.62 8.86 -4.03
CA PRO A 230 -13.14 8.14 -5.21
C PRO A 230 -12.25 6.97 -4.80
N ASN A 231 -12.42 5.81 -5.46
CA ASN A 231 -11.48 4.71 -5.32
C ASN A 231 -10.22 4.98 -6.15
N CYS A 232 -9.10 4.39 -5.73
CA CYS A 232 -7.87 4.44 -6.49
C CYS A 232 -7.00 3.20 -6.30
N MET A 233 -6.20 2.90 -7.32
CA MET A 233 -5.13 1.92 -7.24
C MET A 233 -3.81 2.69 -7.23
N VAL A 234 -3.04 2.48 -6.17
CA VAL A 234 -1.72 3.10 -5.98
C VAL A 234 -0.64 2.03 -6.00
N ASP A 235 0.47 2.29 -6.68
CA ASP A 235 1.61 1.38 -6.74
C ASP A 235 2.94 2.13 -6.82
N ARG A 236 3.80 1.87 -5.83
CA ARG A 236 5.21 2.23 -5.80
C ARG A 236 5.87 1.57 -4.59
N ILE A 237 6.82 0.67 -4.81
CA ILE A 237 7.59 0.10 -3.71
C ILE A 237 8.44 1.19 -3.06
N THR A 238 8.15 1.44 -1.78
CA THR A 238 8.75 2.53 -0.99
C THR A 238 9.20 1.97 0.36
N PRO A 239 10.43 1.44 0.46
CA PRO A 239 10.97 0.90 1.70
C PRO A 239 11.05 1.94 2.82
N VAL A 240 11.12 1.46 4.06
CA VAL A 240 11.42 2.32 5.20
C VAL A 240 12.83 2.89 5.04
N THR A 241 12.95 4.20 5.15
CA THR A 241 14.25 4.88 5.12
C THR A 241 15.15 4.38 6.24
N SER A 242 16.28 3.81 5.86
CA SER A 242 17.32 3.33 6.78
C SER A 242 18.37 4.41 7.06
N GLN A 243 19.19 4.20 8.08
CA GLN A 243 20.35 5.07 8.34
C GLN A 243 21.38 5.00 7.20
N GLU A 244 21.48 3.85 6.52
CA GLU A 244 22.33 3.68 5.33
C GLU A 244 21.87 4.57 4.18
N ASP A 245 20.56 4.71 3.97
CA ASP A 245 20.00 5.59 2.94
C ASP A 245 20.33 7.06 3.20
N ILE A 246 20.20 7.50 4.45
CA ILE A 246 20.53 8.87 4.88
C ILE A 246 22.02 9.13 4.68
N ALA A 247 22.88 8.19 5.11
CA ALA A 247 24.32 8.29 4.94
C ALA A 247 24.73 8.30 3.47
N ALA A 248 24.14 7.44 2.64
CA ALA A 248 24.43 7.38 1.21
C ALA A 248 24.07 8.69 0.49
N LEU A 249 22.92 9.29 0.82
CA LEU A 249 22.53 10.59 0.28
C LEU A 249 23.54 11.69 0.65
N ALA A 250 23.95 11.71 1.92
CA ALA A 250 24.92 12.66 2.45
C ALA A 250 26.32 12.50 1.85
N GLU A 251 26.80 11.27 1.69
CA GLU A 251 28.13 10.96 1.18
C GLU A 251 28.25 11.13 -0.33
N GLN A 252 27.25 10.66 -1.09
CA GLN A 252 27.32 10.64 -2.56
C GLN A 252 26.86 11.96 -3.18
N PHE A 253 25.83 12.59 -2.61
CA PHE A 253 25.19 13.78 -3.18
C PHE A 253 25.37 15.02 -2.31
N GLY A 254 26.09 14.92 -1.19
CA GLY A 254 26.40 16.05 -0.33
C GLY A 254 25.18 16.70 0.33
N VAL A 255 24.02 16.03 0.37
CA VAL A 255 22.77 16.56 0.94
C VAL A 255 22.58 16.03 2.36
N GLU A 256 22.52 16.93 3.32
CA GLU A 256 22.13 16.59 4.69
C GLU A 256 20.61 16.76 4.81
N ASP A 257 19.91 15.63 4.71
CA ASP A 257 18.45 15.51 4.85
C ASP A 257 18.12 14.71 6.11
N ALA A 258 17.31 15.28 7.00
CA ALA A 258 16.87 14.67 8.25
C ALA A 258 16.00 13.43 8.01
N TRP A 259 15.23 13.40 6.91
CA TRP A 259 14.35 12.29 6.60
C TRP A 259 14.06 12.21 5.10
N PRO A 260 14.99 11.73 4.26
CA PRO A 260 14.71 11.45 2.86
C PRO A 260 13.68 10.31 2.72
N VAL A 261 13.28 10.02 1.49
CA VAL A 261 12.49 8.83 1.16
C VAL A 261 13.12 8.13 -0.03
N VAL A 262 13.14 6.79 0.01
CA VAL A 262 13.70 5.95 -1.04
C VAL A 262 12.60 5.15 -1.72
N CYS A 263 12.70 4.93 -3.02
CA CYS A 263 11.67 4.21 -3.78
C CYS A 263 12.24 3.56 -5.04
N GLU A 264 11.48 2.65 -5.62
CA GLU A 264 11.75 2.14 -6.97
C GLU A 264 11.44 3.19 -8.07
N PRO A 265 11.95 3.01 -9.30
CA PRO A 265 11.63 3.90 -10.42
C PRO A 265 10.18 3.79 -10.87
N TYR A 266 9.60 2.59 -10.81
CA TYR A 266 8.21 2.38 -11.19
C TYR A 266 7.25 3.12 -10.27
N THR A 267 6.23 3.75 -10.85
CA THR A 267 5.10 4.30 -10.12
C THR A 267 3.86 4.20 -10.99
N GLN A 268 2.71 3.98 -10.35
CA GLN A 268 1.42 4.00 -11.01
C GLN A 268 0.37 4.56 -10.06
N TRP A 269 -0.55 5.33 -10.63
CA TRP A 269 -1.73 5.81 -9.94
C TRP A 269 -2.91 5.75 -10.90
N VAL A 270 -3.92 4.96 -10.55
CA VAL A 270 -5.20 4.92 -11.26
C VAL A 270 -6.25 5.47 -10.30
N LEU A 271 -7.03 6.46 -10.74
CA LEU A 271 -7.92 7.22 -9.87
C LEU A 271 -9.27 7.45 -10.54
N GLU A 272 -10.35 7.19 -9.81
CA GLU A 272 -11.70 7.51 -10.27
C GLU A 272 -11.92 9.03 -10.33
N ASP A 273 -12.57 9.53 -11.38
CA ASP A 273 -12.81 10.97 -11.56
C ASP A 273 -14.06 11.49 -10.82
N HIS A 274 -14.05 11.38 -9.49
CA HIS A 274 -15.15 11.87 -8.66
C HIS A 274 -14.69 12.91 -7.64
N PHE A 275 -14.56 14.17 -8.10
CA PHE A 275 -14.12 15.32 -7.31
C PHE A 275 -15.03 16.54 -7.52
N PRO A 276 -16.16 16.65 -6.78
CA PRO A 276 -17.16 17.69 -7.00
C PRO A 276 -16.63 19.14 -6.87
N THR A 277 -15.58 19.35 -6.09
CA THR A 277 -14.91 20.65 -5.88
C THR A 277 -13.60 20.80 -6.66
N GLY A 278 -13.37 19.93 -7.63
CA GLY A 278 -12.18 19.89 -8.49
C GLY A 278 -11.02 19.09 -7.91
N ARG A 279 -10.02 18.84 -8.75
CA ARG A 279 -8.75 18.19 -8.44
C ARG A 279 -7.63 18.76 -9.32
N PRO A 280 -6.35 18.55 -8.97
CA PRO A 280 -5.25 18.77 -9.91
C PRO A 280 -5.45 17.97 -11.21
N SER A 281 -4.87 18.45 -12.31
CA SER A 281 -4.83 17.75 -13.60
C SER A 281 -3.80 16.63 -13.60
N PHE A 282 -3.97 15.67 -12.68
CA PHE A 282 -3.07 14.54 -12.45
C PHE A 282 -2.75 13.75 -13.74
N GLU A 283 -3.67 13.71 -14.70
CA GLU A 283 -3.48 13.10 -16.02
C GLU A 283 -2.33 13.70 -16.83
N ASP A 284 -1.93 14.95 -16.55
CA ASP A 284 -0.79 15.59 -17.21
C ASP A 284 0.56 15.02 -16.76
N VAL A 285 0.59 14.29 -15.65
CA VAL A 285 1.78 13.66 -15.06
C VAL A 285 1.59 12.15 -14.90
N GLU A 286 0.97 11.51 -15.89
CA GLU A 286 0.85 10.05 -16.05
C GLU A 286 -0.14 9.34 -15.12
N VAL A 287 -0.90 10.06 -14.28
CA VAL A 287 -1.99 9.44 -13.50
C VAL A 287 -3.13 9.05 -14.43
N GLN A 288 -3.60 7.80 -14.30
CA GLN A 288 -4.68 7.27 -15.11
C GLN A 288 -6.02 7.61 -14.48
N ILE A 289 -6.70 8.60 -15.05
CA ILE A 289 -8.05 8.96 -14.65
C ILE A 289 -9.06 8.03 -15.35
N VAL A 290 -9.89 7.34 -14.58
CA VAL A 290 -10.79 6.29 -15.07
C VAL A 290 -12.21 6.42 -14.48
N ASP A 291 -13.16 5.72 -15.08
CA ASP A 291 -14.53 5.61 -14.54
C ASP A 291 -14.66 4.53 -13.46
N ASP A 292 -13.84 3.46 -13.53
CA ASP A 292 -13.86 2.32 -12.61
C ASP A 292 -12.43 1.79 -12.42
N VAL A 293 -11.97 1.74 -11.17
CA VAL A 293 -10.63 1.28 -10.81
C VAL A 293 -10.54 -0.24 -10.63
N VAL A 294 -11.67 -0.93 -10.44
CA VAL A 294 -11.71 -2.36 -10.07
C VAL A 294 -10.88 -3.25 -10.99
N PRO A 295 -10.87 -3.09 -12.33
CA PRO A 295 -10.01 -3.89 -13.21
C PRO A 295 -8.52 -3.77 -12.88
N TYR A 296 -8.05 -2.56 -12.55
CA TYR A 296 -6.66 -2.29 -12.24
C TYR A 296 -6.27 -2.78 -10.84
N GLU A 297 -7.17 -2.67 -9.87
CA GLU A 297 -7.00 -3.27 -8.55
C GLU A 297 -6.86 -4.79 -8.66
N LEU A 298 -7.79 -5.46 -9.36
CA LEU A 298 -7.74 -6.91 -9.56
C LEU A 298 -6.46 -7.33 -10.30
N MET A 299 -6.03 -6.56 -11.31
CA MET A 299 -4.77 -6.79 -12.01
C MET A 299 -3.58 -6.74 -11.05
N LYS A 300 -3.48 -5.70 -10.20
CA LYS A 300 -2.41 -5.60 -9.20
C LYS A 300 -2.48 -6.74 -8.19
N LEU A 301 -3.65 -7.01 -7.62
CA LEU A 301 -3.81 -8.03 -6.59
C LEU A 301 -3.46 -9.44 -7.10
N ARG A 302 -3.90 -9.79 -8.31
CA ARG A 302 -3.73 -11.14 -8.85
C ARG A 302 -2.42 -11.35 -9.59
N LEU A 303 -1.76 -10.30 -10.10
CA LEU A 303 -0.49 -10.44 -10.82
C LEU A 303 0.71 -10.00 -9.98
N LEU A 304 0.62 -8.91 -9.22
CA LEU A 304 1.71 -8.43 -8.36
C LEU A 304 1.63 -9.08 -6.97
N ASN A 305 0.53 -8.85 -6.24
CA ASN A 305 0.46 -9.26 -4.84
C ASN A 305 0.46 -10.80 -4.69
N ALA A 306 -0.29 -11.50 -5.53
CA ALA A 306 -0.27 -12.97 -5.53
C ALA A 306 1.10 -13.53 -5.95
N SER A 307 1.80 -12.91 -6.89
CA SER A 307 3.17 -13.33 -7.26
C SER A 307 4.18 -13.09 -6.13
N HIS A 308 4.01 -12.06 -5.31
CA HIS A 308 4.80 -11.93 -4.07
C HIS A 308 4.59 -13.12 -3.13
N GLN A 309 3.37 -13.66 -3.04
CA GLN A 309 3.10 -14.86 -2.25
C GLN A 309 3.65 -16.12 -2.93
N ALA A 310 3.58 -16.18 -4.27
CA ALA A 310 4.14 -17.27 -5.04
C ALA A 310 5.67 -17.38 -4.90
N LEU A 311 6.37 -16.25 -4.82
CA LEU A 311 7.83 -16.23 -4.69
C LEU A 311 8.32 -16.43 -3.25
N CYS A 312 7.61 -15.91 -2.24
CA CYS A 312 8.22 -15.74 -0.92
C CYS A 312 8.44 -17.06 -0.17
N TYR A 313 7.47 -17.97 -0.18
CA TYR A 313 7.59 -19.25 0.54
C TYR A 313 8.61 -20.17 -0.11
N LEU A 314 8.48 -20.39 -1.43
CA LEU A 314 9.41 -21.23 -2.19
C LEU A 314 10.83 -20.67 -2.14
N GLY A 315 10.97 -19.34 -2.28
CA GLY A 315 12.25 -18.64 -2.18
C GLY A 315 12.89 -18.80 -0.80
N TYR A 316 12.11 -18.61 0.27
CA TYR A 316 12.62 -18.72 1.64
C TYR A 316 13.06 -20.14 1.97
N LEU A 317 12.23 -21.14 1.60
CA LEU A 317 12.52 -22.56 1.77
C LEU A 317 13.77 -22.97 0.98
N SER A 318 13.98 -22.38 -0.20
CA SER A 318 15.19 -22.57 -1.03
C SER A 318 16.43 -21.82 -0.53
N GLY A 319 16.34 -21.13 0.61
CA GLY A 319 17.47 -20.46 1.26
C GLY A 319 17.69 -18.98 0.88
N TYR A 320 16.87 -18.42 -0.01
CA TYR A 320 16.92 -16.98 -0.32
C TYR A 320 16.37 -16.14 0.84
N ARG A 321 16.73 -14.86 0.88
CA ARG A 321 16.29 -13.91 1.91
C ARG A 321 15.71 -12.63 1.34
N TYR A 322 15.98 -12.32 0.07
CA TYR A 322 15.43 -11.16 -0.61
C TYR A 322 14.69 -11.53 -1.89
N ALA A 323 13.67 -10.73 -2.24
CA ALA A 323 12.86 -10.93 -3.43
C ALA A 323 13.70 -10.90 -4.73
N HIS A 324 14.71 -10.03 -4.79
CA HIS A 324 15.57 -9.92 -5.97
C HIS A 324 16.42 -11.17 -6.20
N GLU A 325 16.85 -11.86 -5.15
CA GLU A 325 17.62 -13.10 -5.30
C GLU A 325 16.78 -14.19 -5.98
N VAL A 326 15.49 -14.26 -5.61
CA VAL A 326 14.52 -15.19 -6.19
C VAL A 326 14.17 -14.78 -7.62
N ALA A 327 13.83 -13.52 -7.85
CA ALA A 327 13.40 -13.03 -9.16
C ALA A 327 14.53 -12.99 -10.21
N GLN A 328 15.79 -13.00 -9.78
CA GLN A 328 16.95 -13.14 -10.67
C GLN A 328 17.27 -14.60 -11.04
N ASP A 329 16.73 -15.59 -10.30
CA ASP A 329 16.85 -17.00 -10.68
C ASP A 329 15.88 -17.31 -11.85
N PRO A 330 16.38 -17.75 -13.01
CA PRO A 330 15.54 -18.03 -14.18
C PRO A 330 14.42 -19.05 -13.93
N LEU A 331 14.62 -20.02 -13.02
CA LEU A 331 13.60 -21.02 -12.67
C LEU A 331 12.40 -20.36 -12.02
N PHE A 332 12.65 -19.51 -11.02
CA PHE A 332 11.59 -18.80 -10.30
C PHE A 332 10.95 -17.72 -11.16
N ALA A 333 11.74 -16.99 -11.97
CA ALA A 333 11.19 -16.05 -12.93
C ALA A 333 10.24 -16.72 -13.94
N GLY A 334 10.60 -17.90 -14.44
CA GLY A 334 9.75 -18.72 -15.31
C GLY A 334 8.44 -19.13 -14.63
N PHE A 335 8.53 -19.64 -13.40
CA PHE A 335 7.36 -19.98 -12.58
C PHE A 335 6.40 -18.81 -12.37
N LEU A 336 6.93 -17.64 -11.97
CA LEU A 336 6.12 -16.45 -11.74
C LEU A 336 5.46 -15.94 -13.03
N LEU A 337 6.19 -15.95 -14.15
CA LEU A 337 5.62 -15.60 -15.46
C LEU A 337 4.53 -16.59 -15.88
N GLY A 338 4.76 -17.89 -15.72
CA GLY A 338 3.78 -18.93 -16.01
C GLY A 338 2.53 -18.81 -15.14
N TYR A 339 2.67 -18.50 -13.85
CA TYR A 339 1.53 -18.22 -12.97
C TYR A 339 0.74 -17.01 -13.48
N MET A 340 1.43 -15.88 -13.69
CA MET A 340 0.78 -14.66 -14.14
C MET A 340 0.10 -14.86 -15.50
N GLU A 341 0.66 -15.68 -16.38
CA GLU A 341 0.15 -15.91 -17.72
C GLU A 341 -1.01 -16.88 -17.81
N GLU A 342 -0.86 -18.05 -17.19
CA GLU A 342 -1.78 -19.16 -17.40
C GLU A 342 -2.87 -19.23 -16.33
N GLU A 343 -2.63 -18.63 -15.15
CA GLU A 343 -3.55 -18.72 -14.02
C GLU A 343 -4.09 -17.34 -13.60
N GLY A 344 -3.23 -16.33 -13.47
CA GLY A 344 -3.63 -14.99 -13.03
C GLY A 344 -4.40 -14.22 -14.11
N SER A 345 -3.77 -13.99 -15.27
CA SER A 345 -4.32 -13.15 -16.35
C SER A 345 -5.71 -13.59 -16.84
N PRO A 346 -6.00 -14.88 -17.06
CA PRO A 346 -7.30 -15.32 -17.58
C PRO A 346 -8.49 -15.04 -16.64
N THR A 347 -8.22 -14.76 -15.37
CA THR A 347 -9.26 -14.45 -14.38
C THR A 347 -9.62 -12.97 -14.37
N LEU A 348 -8.80 -12.10 -14.97
CA LEU A 348 -8.99 -10.65 -14.95
C LEU A 348 -10.12 -10.22 -15.88
N PRO A 349 -10.90 -9.18 -15.51
CA PRO A 349 -11.67 -8.44 -16.49
C PRO A 349 -10.75 -7.71 -17.48
N ASP A 350 -11.33 -7.15 -18.54
CA ASP A 350 -10.61 -6.25 -19.43
C ASP A 350 -10.03 -5.07 -18.63
N VAL A 351 -8.74 -4.79 -18.80
CA VAL A 351 -8.03 -3.68 -18.13
C VAL A 351 -7.68 -2.63 -19.19
N PRO A 352 -8.48 -1.55 -19.34
CA PRO A 352 -8.28 -0.59 -20.41
C PRO A 352 -6.88 0.03 -20.40
N GLY A 353 -6.27 0.17 -21.57
CA GLY A 353 -4.97 0.85 -21.73
C GLY A 353 -3.76 0.09 -21.18
N VAL A 354 -3.92 -1.14 -20.68
CA VAL A 354 -2.80 -1.95 -20.16
C VAL A 354 -2.50 -3.14 -21.08
N ASP A 355 -1.23 -3.29 -21.47
CA ASP A 355 -0.72 -4.52 -22.07
C ASP A 355 -0.23 -5.46 -20.96
N LEU A 356 -1.01 -6.49 -20.66
CA LEU A 356 -0.68 -7.48 -19.62
C LEU A 356 0.64 -8.20 -19.90
N ASN A 357 1.04 -8.40 -21.16
CA ASN A 357 2.33 -9.03 -21.45
C ASN A 357 3.51 -8.16 -21.04
N VAL A 358 3.39 -6.86 -21.27
CA VAL A 358 4.40 -5.88 -20.84
C VAL A 358 4.39 -5.77 -19.32
N TYR A 359 3.21 -5.65 -18.71
CA TYR A 359 3.06 -5.51 -17.27
C TYR A 359 3.67 -6.69 -16.50
N ARG A 360 3.41 -7.95 -16.90
CA ARG A 360 3.98 -9.15 -16.26
C ARG A 360 5.51 -9.17 -16.30
N ARG A 361 6.12 -8.75 -17.41
CA ARG A 361 7.59 -8.66 -17.53
C ARG A 361 8.16 -7.54 -16.65
N GLN A 362 7.49 -6.39 -16.62
CA GLN A 362 7.85 -5.30 -15.71
C GLN A 362 7.78 -5.73 -14.24
N LEU A 363 6.82 -6.56 -13.85
CA LEU A 363 6.76 -7.10 -12.49
C LEU A 363 8.01 -7.92 -12.13
N ILE A 364 8.49 -8.79 -13.03
CA ILE A 364 9.72 -9.54 -12.81
C ILE A 364 10.93 -8.60 -12.69
N GLU A 365 11.04 -7.61 -13.58
CA GLU A 365 12.12 -6.62 -13.54
C GLU A 365 12.11 -5.84 -12.21
N ARG A 366 10.93 -5.47 -11.71
CA ARG A 366 10.74 -4.78 -10.43
C ARG A 366 11.15 -5.67 -9.26
N PHE A 367 10.68 -6.92 -9.23
CA PHE A 367 11.05 -7.88 -8.18
C PHE A 367 12.55 -8.17 -8.16
N ALA A 368 13.19 -8.15 -9.34
CA ALA A 368 14.62 -8.40 -9.51
C ALA A 368 15.53 -7.21 -9.13
N ASN A 369 14.98 -6.07 -8.69
CA ASN A 369 15.76 -4.89 -8.32
C ASN A 369 16.50 -5.10 -6.96
N PRO A 370 17.85 -5.22 -6.96
CA PRO A 370 18.61 -5.48 -5.73
C PRO A 370 18.64 -4.29 -4.77
N GLU A 371 18.44 -3.07 -5.27
CA GLU A 371 18.57 -1.85 -4.48
C GLU A 371 17.38 -1.58 -3.56
N VAL A 372 16.24 -2.23 -3.82
CA VAL A 372 15.06 -2.19 -2.95
C VAL A 372 15.29 -3.01 -1.68
N ARG A 373 16.07 -4.10 -1.76
CA ARG A 373 16.34 -5.06 -0.67
C ARG A 373 15.08 -5.54 0.06
N ASP A 374 14.03 -5.84 -0.70
CA ASP A 374 12.78 -6.34 -0.13
C ASP A 374 12.95 -7.75 0.44
N THR A 375 12.65 -7.95 1.73
CA THR A 375 12.91 -9.23 2.41
C THR A 375 11.77 -10.22 2.21
N LEU A 376 12.12 -11.50 1.99
CA LEU A 376 11.11 -12.55 1.91
C LEU A 376 10.33 -12.69 3.21
N ALA A 377 10.96 -12.48 4.37
CA ALA A 377 10.27 -12.47 5.67
C ALA A 377 9.12 -11.46 5.73
N ARG A 378 9.31 -10.25 5.17
CA ARG A 378 8.24 -9.23 5.07
C ARG A 378 7.13 -9.66 4.11
N LEU A 379 7.49 -10.31 3.01
CA LEU A 379 6.52 -10.83 2.03
C LEU A 379 5.73 -12.03 2.56
N CYS A 380 6.35 -12.88 3.39
CA CYS A 380 5.73 -14.00 4.10
C CYS A 380 4.91 -13.58 5.32
N ALA A 381 5.05 -12.36 5.83
CA ALA A 381 4.27 -11.92 6.98
C ALA A 381 2.78 -11.83 6.63
N GLU A 382 1.90 -12.16 7.58
CA GLU A 382 0.44 -12.00 7.47
C GLU A 382 -0.18 -12.76 6.28
N SER A 383 0.40 -13.89 5.90
CA SER A 383 -0.09 -14.77 4.83
C SER A 383 -1.58 -15.07 4.90
N SER A 384 -2.10 -15.25 6.12
CA SER A 384 -3.52 -15.54 6.38
C SER A 384 -4.47 -14.42 5.96
N ASP A 385 -4.01 -13.17 5.91
CA ASP A 385 -4.79 -12.03 5.41
C ASP A 385 -4.62 -11.81 3.90
N ARG A 386 -3.62 -12.47 3.28
CA ARG A 386 -3.15 -12.24 1.91
C ARG A 386 -3.63 -13.31 0.94
N ILE A 387 -3.29 -14.57 1.19
CA ILE A 387 -3.65 -15.70 0.32
C ILE A 387 -5.16 -15.79 0.05
N PRO A 388 -6.05 -15.66 1.06
CA PRO A 388 -7.50 -15.74 0.83
C PRO A 388 -8.04 -14.62 -0.05
N LYS A 389 -7.40 -13.44 -0.05
CA LYS A 389 -7.85 -12.27 -0.81
C LYS A 389 -7.25 -12.21 -2.21
N TRP A 390 -6.02 -12.71 -2.39
CA TRP A 390 -5.27 -12.51 -3.63
C TRP A 390 -5.22 -13.76 -4.51
N LEU A 391 -4.96 -14.93 -3.93
CA LEU A 391 -4.72 -16.17 -4.68
C LEU A 391 -5.95 -17.07 -4.73
N VAL A 392 -6.67 -17.25 -3.62
CA VAL A 392 -7.85 -18.13 -3.58
C VAL A 392 -8.93 -17.76 -4.62
N PRO A 393 -9.23 -16.47 -4.89
CA PRO A 393 -10.17 -16.12 -5.96
C PRO A 393 -9.69 -16.50 -7.36
N VAL A 394 -8.36 -16.55 -7.59
CA VAL A 394 -7.78 -17.02 -8.86
C VAL A 394 -8.01 -18.53 -9.00
N ILE A 395 -7.72 -19.29 -7.95
CA ILE A 395 -7.93 -20.75 -7.91
C ILE A 395 -9.39 -21.07 -8.20
N GLN A 396 -10.33 -20.45 -7.45
CA GLN A 396 -11.76 -20.68 -7.60
C GLN A 396 -12.23 -20.38 -9.03
N ARG A 397 -11.79 -19.24 -9.58
CA ARG A 397 -12.17 -18.86 -10.96
C ARG A 397 -11.65 -19.86 -11.99
N ASN A 398 -10.43 -20.36 -11.82
CA ASN A 398 -9.86 -21.36 -12.73
C ASN A 398 -10.57 -22.71 -12.59
N LEU A 399 -10.91 -23.17 -11.39
CA LEU A 399 -11.72 -24.38 -11.19
C LEU A 399 -13.10 -24.24 -11.87
N GLU A 400 -13.77 -23.11 -11.69
CA GLU A 400 -15.08 -22.84 -12.32
C GLU A 400 -15.03 -22.81 -13.86
N THR A 401 -13.89 -22.43 -14.44
CA THR A 401 -13.73 -22.22 -15.89
C THR A 401 -12.92 -23.32 -16.58
N GLY A 402 -12.41 -24.31 -15.83
CA GLY A 402 -11.50 -25.33 -16.34
C GLY A 402 -10.10 -24.82 -16.69
N GLY A 403 -9.68 -23.71 -16.08
CA GLY A 403 -8.32 -23.16 -16.17
C GLY A 403 -7.31 -23.94 -15.34
N SER A 404 -6.02 -23.60 -15.46
CA SER A 404 -4.96 -24.26 -14.67
C SER A 404 -4.95 -23.78 -13.22
N ILE A 405 -4.62 -24.67 -12.30
CA ILE A 405 -4.50 -24.40 -10.85
C ILE A 405 -3.18 -24.90 -10.25
N GLU A 406 -2.31 -25.48 -11.07
CA GLU A 406 -1.12 -26.22 -10.64
C GLU A 406 -0.13 -25.31 -9.89
N ARG A 407 0.20 -24.14 -10.45
CA ARG A 407 1.12 -23.21 -9.80
C ARG A 407 0.49 -22.64 -8.54
N SER A 408 -0.78 -22.28 -8.58
CA SER A 408 -1.50 -21.82 -7.38
C SER A 408 -1.56 -22.89 -6.28
N ALA A 409 -1.74 -24.17 -6.65
CA ALA A 409 -1.70 -25.29 -5.70
C ALA A 409 -0.31 -25.43 -5.07
N LEU A 410 0.76 -25.31 -5.87
CA LEU A 410 2.14 -25.28 -5.34
C LEU A 410 2.35 -24.08 -4.39
N VAL A 411 1.81 -22.89 -4.69
CA VAL A 411 1.91 -21.75 -3.78
C VAL A 411 1.26 -22.06 -2.43
N VAL A 412 0.03 -22.60 -2.42
CA VAL A 412 -0.65 -22.97 -1.16
C VAL A 412 0.10 -24.08 -0.42
N ALA A 413 0.61 -25.09 -1.13
CA ALA A 413 1.44 -26.15 -0.54
C ALA A 413 2.74 -25.60 0.06
N SER A 414 3.39 -24.64 -0.61
CA SER A 414 4.62 -24.01 -0.12
C SER A 414 4.36 -23.15 1.12
N TRP A 415 3.19 -22.51 1.23
CA TRP A 415 2.78 -21.82 2.45
C TRP A 415 2.58 -22.81 3.61
N ALA A 416 1.90 -23.94 3.35
CA ALA A 416 1.73 -25.00 4.35
C ALA A 416 3.09 -25.51 4.86
N ARG A 417 4.02 -25.82 3.96
CA ARG A 417 5.38 -26.27 4.30
C ARG A 417 6.16 -25.20 5.08
N TYR A 418 6.12 -23.94 4.64
CA TYR A 418 6.75 -22.82 5.35
C TYR A 418 6.19 -22.65 6.76
N ALA A 419 4.87 -22.84 6.93
CA ALA A 419 4.17 -22.66 8.18
C ALA A 419 4.46 -23.72 9.26
N GLU A 420 5.16 -24.80 8.92
CA GLU A 420 5.67 -25.74 9.92
C GLU A 420 6.69 -25.08 10.86
N GLY A 421 7.31 -23.99 10.40
CA GLY A 421 8.21 -23.15 11.18
C GLY A 421 9.67 -23.62 11.14
N VAL A 422 10.06 -24.44 10.17
CA VAL A 422 11.43 -24.95 9.98
C VAL A 422 11.77 -24.97 8.50
N ASP A 423 12.88 -24.36 8.12
CA ASP A 423 13.34 -24.31 6.73
C ASP A 423 14.03 -25.62 6.29
N GLU A 424 14.46 -25.69 5.04
CA GLU A 424 15.07 -26.90 4.47
C GLU A 424 16.49 -27.17 4.99
N SER A 425 17.11 -26.20 5.66
CA SER A 425 18.38 -26.37 6.38
C SER A 425 18.17 -26.83 7.84
N GLY A 426 16.93 -26.93 8.31
CA GLY A 426 16.59 -27.29 9.68
C GLY A 426 16.59 -26.10 10.64
N GLU A 427 16.70 -24.87 10.14
CA GLU A 427 16.69 -23.66 10.96
C GLU A 427 15.25 -23.19 11.24
N PRO A 428 14.99 -22.59 12.41
CA PRO A 428 13.65 -22.13 12.75
C PRO A 428 13.24 -20.92 11.90
N ILE A 429 11.98 -20.92 11.48
CA ILE A 429 11.32 -19.81 10.79
C ILE A 429 10.47 -19.05 11.81
N GLU A 430 10.70 -17.74 11.95
CA GLU A 430 9.81 -16.88 12.72
C GLU A 430 8.58 -16.52 11.89
N LEU A 431 7.45 -17.19 12.17
CA LEU A 431 6.17 -16.81 11.60
C LEU A 431 5.63 -15.53 12.26
N VAL A 432 5.38 -14.52 11.43
CA VAL A 432 4.68 -13.28 11.77
C VAL A 432 3.32 -13.34 11.09
N ASP A 433 2.29 -13.73 11.84
CA ASP A 433 0.93 -13.88 11.32
C ASP A 433 -0.07 -13.75 12.48
N ARG A 434 -1.20 -13.09 12.25
CA ARG A 434 -2.26 -12.93 13.27
C ARG A 434 -2.82 -14.27 13.75
N PHE A 435 -2.91 -15.25 12.84
CA PHE A 435 -3.42 -16.60 13.09
C PHE A 435 -2.29 -17.62 13.20
N LYS A 436 -1.07 -17.19 13.54
CA LYS A 436 0.14 -18.02 13.66
C LYS A 436 -0.12 -19.39 14.30
N ASP A 437 -0.67 -19.44 15.51
CA ASP A 437 -0.85 -20.71 16.23
C ASP A 437 -1.79 -21.65 15.47
N LYS A 438 -2.88 -21.14 14.90
CA LYS A 438 -3.85 -21.90 14.11
C LYS A 438 -3.19 -22.48 12.85
N VAL A 439 -2.49 -21.63 12.10
CA VAL A 439 -1.81 -21.98 10.86
C VAL A 439 -0.67 -23.00 11.11
N MET A 440 0.13 -22.80 12.15
CA MET A 440 1.23 -23.71 12.51
C MET A 440 0.72 -25.07 12.99
N VAL A 441 -0.36 -25.11 13.78
CA VAL A 441 -0.99 -26.38 14.21
C VAL A 441 -1.49 -27.15 13.00
N ALA A 442 -2.18 -26.49 12.06
CA ALA A 442 -2.70 -27.12 10.86
C ALA A 442 -1.58 -27.63 9.94
N ALA A 443 -0.51 -26.86 9.76
CA ALA A 443 0.63 -27.24 8.93
C ALA A 443 1.34 -28.50 9.48
N ARG A 444 1.60 -28.54 10.79
CA ARG A 444 2.29 -29.65 11.46
C ARG A 444 1.48 -30.94 11.54
N ALA A 445 0.18 -30.89 11.23
CA ALA A 445 -0.69 -32.06 11.21
C ALA A 445 -0.61 -32.84 9.89
N TYR A 446 0.27 -32.46 8.95
CA TYR A 446 0.43 -33.12 7.65
C TYR A 446 0.54 -34.66 7.73
N ASP A 447 1.36 -35.20 8.64
CA ASP A 447 1.54 -36.65 8.79
C ASP A 447 0.27 -37.39 9.26
N GLU A 448 -0.66 -36.67 9.90
CA GLU A 448 -1.94 -37.21 10.39
C GLU A 448 -3.05 -37.03 9.36
N ASP A 449 -3.03 -35.92 8.61
CA ASP A 449 -4.03 -35.50 7.65
C ASP A 449 -3.41 -34.53 6.64
N GLU A 450 -3.11 -35.02 5.44
CA GLU A 450 -2.45 -34.25 4.37
C GLU A 450 -3.25 -32.99 3.98
N LEU A 451 -4.56 -32.94 4.26
CA LEU A 451 -5.45 -31.82 3.98
C LEU A 451 -5.69 -30.90 5.18
N ALA A 452 -5.08 -31.14 6.34
CA ALA A 452 -5.35 -30.42 7.59
C ALA A 452 -5.28 -28.89 7.41
N PHE A 453 -4.30 -28.41 6.63
CA PHE A 453 -4.13 -27.00 6.32
C PHE A 453 -5.32 -26.41 5.54
N LEU A 454 -5.83 -27.14 4.53
CA LEU A 454 -6.94 -26.69 3.68
C LEU A 454 -8.30 -26.73 4.38
N ARG A 455 -8.43 -27.44 5.51
CA ARG A 455 -9.70 -27.55 6.25
C ARG A 455 -10.19 -26.24 6.85
N ASP A 456 -9.31 -25.24 6.95
CA ASP A 456 -9.70 -23.91 7.40
C ASP A 456 -10.51 -23.17 6.34
N ARG A 457 -11.83 -23.32 6.41
CA ARG A 457 -12.77 -22.72 5.46
C ARG A 457 -12.78 -21.19 5.51
N ASP A 458 -12.31 -20.58 6.59
CA ASP A 458 -12.17 -19.12 6.67
C ASP A 458 -11.08 -18.62 5.70
N PHE A 459 -10.06 -19.43 5.44
CA PHE A 459 -8.97 -19.10 4.52
C PHE A 459 -9.21 -19.63 3.11
N PHE A 460 -9.70 -20.85 2.98
CA PHE A 460 -9.72 -21.58 1.70
C PHE A 460 -11.14 -21.85 1.18
N GLY A 461 -12.19 -21.46 1.90
CA GLY A 461 -13.57 -21.70 1.49
C GLY A 461 -13.88 -23.18 1.26
N SER A 462 -14.24 -23.53 0.03
CA SER A 462 -14.58 -24.90 -0.38
C SER A 462 -13.44 -25.66 -1.06
N LEU A 463 -12.22 -25.12 -1.11
CA LEU A 463 -11.12 -25.78 -1.83
C LEU A 463 -10.78 -27.19 -1.29
N VAL A 464 -11.02 -27.44 0.00
CA VAL A 464 -10.85 -28.78 0.61
C VAL A 464 -11.83 -29.83 0.07
N ASP A 465 -12.92 -29.41 -0.56
CA ASP A 465 -13.93 -30.30 -1.13
C ASP A 465 -13.71 -30.56 -2.63
N ASP A 466 -12.74 -29.86 -3.26
CA ASP A 466 -12.46 -29.95 -4.69
C ASP A 466 -11.36 -31.00 -4.96
N GLU A 467 -11.70 -32.06 -5.68
CA GLU A 467 -10.80 -33.21 -5.90
C GLU A 467 -9.60 -32.84 -6.79
N ASP A 468 -9.80 -31.99 -7.80
CA ASP A 468 -8.74 -31.56 -8.71
C ASP A 468 -7.71 -30.71 -7.94
N PHE A 469 -8.18 -29.75 -7.14
CA PHE A 469 -7.29 -28.91 -6.33
C PHE A 469 -6.58 -29.71 -5.23
N THR A 470 -7.31 -30.53 -4.47
CA THR A 470 -6.71 -31.31 -3.38
C THR A 470 -5.69 -32.32 -3.88
N THR A 471 -5.90 -32.92 -5.06
CA THR A 471 -4.93 -33.82 -5.70
C THR A 471 -3.63 -33.10 -6.06
N ALA A 472 -3.72 -31.93 -6.71
CA ALA A 472 -2.54 -31.14 -7.05
C ALA A 472 -1.81 -30.67 -5.78
N TYR A 473 -2.55 -30.14 -4.81
CA TYR A 473 -2.00 -29.65 -3.54
C TYR A 473 -1.24 -30.74 -2.77
N THR A 474 -1.81 -31.93 -2.58
CA THR A 474 -1.13 -33.01 -1.83
C THR A 474 0.09 -33.54 -2.57
N ALA A 475 0.04 -33.61 -3.91
CA ALA A 475 1.20 -33.98 -4.72
C ALA A 475 2.37 -32.99 -4.53
N PHE A 476 2.10 -31.68 -4.58
CA PHE A 476 3.12 -30.67 -4.33
C PHE A 476 3.61 -30.66 -2.89
N LEU A 477 2.71 -30.72 -1.91
CA LEU A 477 3.11 -30.74 -0.50
C LEU A 477 4.00 -31.95 -0.20
N LYS A 478 3.65 -33.12 -0.72
CA LYS A 478 4.50 -34.31 -0.62
C LYS A 478 5.87 -34.10 -1.25
N SER A 479 5.93 -33.53 -2.46
CA SER A 479 7.22 -33.26 -3.13
C SER A 479 8.07 -32.25 -2.35
N LEU A 480 7.46 -31.24 -1.73
CA LEU A 480 8.17 -30.29 -0.88
C LEU A 480 8.81 -30.96 0.35
N HIS A 481 8.15 -31.97 0.93
CA HIS A 481 8.71 -32.73 2.05
C HIS A 481 9.82 -33.69 1.61
N ASP A 482 9.63 -34.37 0.47
CA ASP A 482 10.56 -35.41 0.01
C ASP A 482 11.80 -34.84 -0.70
N ASN A 483 11.61 -33.80 -1.51
CA ASN A 483 12.58 -33.33 -2.51
C ASN A 483 13.02 -31.87 -2.32
N GLY A 484 12.30 -31.09 -1.51
CA GLY A 484 12.52 -29.66 -1.30
C GLY A 484 11.90 -28.76 -2.38
N ALA A 485 11.85 -27.46 -2.09
CA ALA A 485 11.19 -26.42 -2.85
C ALA A 485 11.78 -26.24 -4.24
N ARG A 486 13.10 -26.19 -4.33
CA ARG A 486 13.77 -26.02 -5.63
C ARG A 486 13.49 -27.20 -6.57
N THR A 487 13.72 -28.43 -6.11
CA THR A 487 13.49 -29.64 -6.94
C THR A 487 12.04 -29.75 -7.37
N THR A 488 11.11 -29.50 -6.45
CA THR A 488 9.66 -29.51 -6.76
C THR A 488 9.32 -28.50 -7.86
N LEU A 489 9.96 -27.32 -7.84
CA LEU A 489 9.76 -26.31 -8.86
C LEU A 489 10.41 -26.69 -10.20
N GLU A 490 11.60 -27.29 -10.19
CA GLU A 490 12.26 -27.83 -11.38
C GLU A 490 11.38 -28.90 -12.05
N ASP A 491 10.79 -29.82 -11.28
CA ASP A 491 9.91 -30.87 -11.81
C ASP A 491 8.63 -30.30 -12.43
N LEU A 492 8.04 -29.28 -11.81
CA LEU A 492 6.86 -28.59 -12.33
C LEU A 492 7.13 -27.91 -13.68
N GLU A 493 8.22 -27.14 -13.77
CA GLU A 493 8.57 -26.38 -14.97
C GLU A 493 9.15 -27.28 -16.08
N SER A 494 9.71 -28.45 -15.75
CA SER A 494 10.21 -29.43 -16.72
C SER A 494 9.11 -30.26 -17.38
N SER A 495 7.93 -30.35 -16.75
CA SER A 495 6.80 -31.16 -17.19
C SER A 495 5.89 -30.45 -18.21
N ARG A 496 6.31 -29.26 -18.69
CA ARG A 496 5.58 -28.37 -19.59
C ARG A 496 6.44 -28.02 -20.79
#